data_AF-A0A2N0QE59-F1
#
_entry.id   AF-A0A2N0QE59-F1
#
_cell.length_a   1.000
_cell.length_b   1.000
_cell.length_c   1.000
_cell.angle_alpha   90.00
_cell.angle_beta   90.00
_cell.angle_gamma   90.00
#
_symmetry.space_group_name_H-M   'P 1'
#
loop_
_entity.id
_entity.type
_entity.pdbx_description
1 polymer ?
#
loop_
_entity_poly.entity_id
_entity_poly.type
_entity_poly.pdbx_seq_one_letter_code
_entity_poly.pdbx_strand_id
1 'polypeptide(L)' 'FVRACKILTGRELQKKELDEAFIRLFEMNKLVEQKYGQEKISPNLHLCLHTCECALDYDPLSSF' A
#
# COMPACT_ATOMS: atom_id res chain seq x y z
N PHE A 1 -5.53 1.55 5.40
CA PHE A 1 -5.10 0.14 5.27
C PHE A 1 -6.13 -0.74 4.58
N VAL A 2 -7.24 -1.16 5.23
CA VAL A 2 -8.21 -2.13 4.65
C VAL A 2 -8.68 -1.78 3.23
N ARG A 3 -9.02 -0.51 2.98
CA ARG A 3 -9.43 -0.04 1.65
C ARG A 3 -8.31 -0.20 0.60
N ALA A 4 -7.07 0.11 0.94
CA ALA A 4 -5.93 -0.07 0.05
C ALA A 4 -5.69 -1.55 -0.26
N CYS A 5 -5.79 -2.43 0.75
CA CYS A 5 -5.68 -3.89 0.54
C CYS A 5 -6.77 -4.42 -0.40
N LYS A 6 -8.02 -3.94 -0.27
CA LYS A 6 -9.11 -4.33 -1.18
C LYS A 6 -8.83 -3.95 -2.63
N ILE A 7 -8.20 -2.79 -2.85
CA ILE A 7 -7.80 -2.36 -4.19
C ILE A 7 -6.69 -3.28 -4.70
N LEU A 8 -5.62 -3.44 -3.93
CA LEU A 8 -4.43 -4.22 -4.33
C LEU A 8 -4.71 -5.72 -4.59
N THR A 9 -5.80 -6.25 -4.04
CA THR A 9 -6.25 -7.63 -4.23
C THR A 9 -7.43 -7.75 -5.20
N GLY A 10 -7.84 -6.64 -5.82
CA GLY A 10 -8.86 -6.62 -6.87
C GLY A 10 -8.35 -7.28 -8.14
N ARG A 11 -9.23 -7.94 -8.90
CA ARG A 11 -8.85 -8.66 -10.13
C ARG A 11 -8.37 -7.75 -11.25
N GLU A 12 -8.89 -6.53 -11.31
CA GLU A 12 -8.51 -5.53 -12.28
C GLU A 12 -7.98 -4.32 -11.51
N LEU A 13 -6.78 -3.88 -11.86
CA LEU A 13 -6.15 -2.72 -11.25
C LEU A 13 -6.16 -1.56 -12.23
N GLN A 14 -6.89 -0.52 -11.89
CA GLN A 14 -6.79 0.75 -12.60
C GLN A 14 -5.76 1.64 -11.90
N LYS A 15 -4.95 2.37 -12.68
CA LYS A 15 -3.95 3.30 -12.16
C LYS A 15 -4.52 4.26 -11.10
N LYS A 16 -5.72 4.81 -11.34
CA LYS A 16 -6.41 5.71 -10.41
C LYS A 16 -6.71 5.05 -9.05
N GLU A 17 -7.07 3.77 -9.06
CA GLU A 17 -7.33 3.02 -7.82
C GLU A 17 -6.03 2.73 -7.09
N LEU A 18 -4.96 2.41 -7.81
CA LEU A 18 -3.63 2.25 -7.24
C LEU A 18 -3.09 3.55 -6.63
N ASP A 19 -3.32 4.69 -7.26
CA ASP A 19 -3.02 6.01 -6.68
C ASP A 19 -3.80 6.22 -5.37
N GLU A 20 -5.08 5.83 -5.31
CA GLU A 20 -5.88 5.85 -4.07
C GLU A 20 -5.26 4.94 -2.99
N ALA A 21 -4.87 3.72 -3.37
CA ALA A 21 -4.26 2.76 -2.46
C ALA A 21 -2.94 3.29 -1.89
N PHE A 22 -2.08 3.87 -2.75
CA PHE A 22 -0.81 4.46 -2.36
C PHE A 22 -1.00 5.60 -1.35
N ILE A 23 -1.88 6.57 -1.66
CA ILE A 23 -2.16 7.71 -0.77
C ILE A 23 -2.61 7.20 0.61
N ARG A 24 -3.51 6.23 0.66
CA ARG A 24 -4.02 5.66 1.92
C ARG A 24 -2.94 4.90 2.72
N LEU A 25 -1.99 4.24 2.06
CA LEU A 25 -0.88 3.55 2.72
C LEU A 25 0.16 4.55 3.22
N PHE A 26 0.42 5.60 2.47
CA PHE A 26 1.30 6.69 2.87
C PHE A 26 0.77 7.46 4.08
N GLU A 27 -0.50 7.86 4.08
CA GLU A 27 -1.15 8.50 5.23
C GLU A 27 -1.11 7.61 6.47
N MET A 28 -1.37 6.31 6.29
CA MET A 28 -1.31 5.33 7.39
C MET A 28 0.11 5.23 7.97
N ASN A 29 1.14 5.16 7.13
CA ASN A 29 2.53 5.16 7.56
C ASN A 29 2.89 6.42 8.37
N LYS A 30 2.49 7.60 7.90
CA LYS A 30 2.69 8.86 8.63
C LYS A 30 2.02 8.86 10.01
N LEU A 31 0.80 8.34 10.11
CA LEU A 31 0.09 8.25 11.39
C LEU A 31 0.77 7.29 12.37
N VAL A 32 1.30 6.17 11.87
CA VAL A 32 2.07 5.22 12.68
C VAL A 32 3.37 5.85 13.17
N GLU A 33 4.11 6.52 12.27
CA GLU A 33 5.35 7.21 12.61
C GLU A 33 5.13 8.31 13.66
N GLN A 34 4.10 9.13 13.48
CA GLN A 34 3.75 10.19 14.43
C GLN A 34 3.38 9.64 15.81
N LYS A 35 2.69 8.50 15.86
CA LYS A 35 2.19 7.94 17.12
C LYS A 35 3.24 7.13 17.87
N TYR A 36 4.12 6.43 17.15
CA TYR A 36 5.00 5.42 17.73
C TYR A 36 6.49 5.67 17.50
N GLY A 37 6.86 6.70 16.74
CA GLY A 37 8.24 6.98 16.36
C GLY A 37 8.65 6.25 15.08
N GLN A 38 9.66 6.80 14.40
CA GLN A 38 10.19 6.26 13.14
C GLN A 38 10.78 4.85 13.34
N GLU A 39 11.32 4.55 14.52
CA GLU A 39 11.87 3.25 14.89
C GLU A 39 10.83 2.12 14.91
N LYS A 40 9.54 2.47 14.91
CA LYS A 40 8.43 1.50 14.87
C LYS A 40 7.87 1.29 13.48
N ILE A 41 8.36 2.00 12.47
CA ILE A 41 8.08 1.70 11.07
C ILE A 41 8.83 0.42 10.69
N SER A 42 8.12 -0.70 10.74
CA SER A 42 8.67 -1.99 10.32
C SER A 42 9.01 -2.01 8.83
N PRO A 43 9.95 -2.84 8.38
CA PRO A 43 10.21 -3.04 6.94
C PRO A 43 8.95 -3.37 6.13
N ASN A 44 7.97 -4.07 6.72
CA ASN A 44 6.69 -4.39 6.07
C ASN A 44 5.82 -3.15 5.82
N LEU A 45 5.87 -2.17 6.73
CA LEU A 45 5.16 -0.89 6.59
C LEU A 45 5.78 -0.03 5.49
N HIS A 46 7.11 -0.06 5.36
CA HIS A 46 7.82 0.57 4.26
C HIS A 46 7.54 -0.15 2.92
N LEU A 47 7.54 -1.49 2.91
CA LEU A 47 7.22 -2.30 1.73
C LEU A 47 5.81 -2.01 1.19
N CYS A 48 4.85 -1.69 2.07
CA CYS A 48 3.49 -1.28 1.67
C CYS A 48 3.49 -0.11 0.67
N LEU A 49 4.50 0.77 0.70
CA LEU A 49 4.58 1.92 -0.20
C LEU A 49 4.99 1.52 -1.63
N HIS A 50 5.80 0.47 -1.77
CA HIS A 50 6.23 -0.04 -3.07
C HIS A 50 5.24 -1.04 -3.67
N THR A 51 4.28 -1.54 -2.89
CA THR A 51 3.38 -2.60 -3.35
C THR A 51 2.44 -2.14 -4.46
N CYS A 52 2.14 -0.83 -4.54
CA CYS A 52 1.35 -0.27 -5.64
C CYS A 52 2.13 -0.26 -6.96
N GLU A 53 3.45 -0.03 -6.90
CA GLU A 53 4.34 -0.08 -8.06
C GLU A 53 4.47 -1.53 -8.54
N CYS A 54 4.70 -2.48 -7.63
CA CYS A 54 4.75 -3.91 -7.98
C CYS A 54 3.45 -4.39 -8.64
N ALA A 55 2.30 -3.91 -8.16
CA ALA A 55 1.01 -4.30 -8.71
C ALA A 55 0.74 -3.74 -10.13
N LEU A 56 1.46 -2.69 -10.55
CA LEU A 56 1.45 -2.21 -11.95
C LEU A 56 2.28 -3.11 -12.86
N ASP A 57 3.43 -3.57 -12.37
CA ASP A 57 4.41 -4.32 -13.17
C ASP A 57 4.07 -5.81 -13.30
N TYR A 58 3.40 -6.39 -12.30
CA TYR A 58 3.27 -7.85 -12.14
C TYR A 58 1.84 -8.35 -11.89
N ASP A 59 0.81 -7.61 -12.31
CA ASP A 59 -0.60 -7.94 -12.05
C ASP A 59 -1.00 -7.81 -10.55
N PRO A 60 -2.32 -7.91 -10.21
CA PRO A 60 -2.74 -7.73 -8.83
C PRO A 60 -2.11 -8.71 -7.85
N LEU A 61 -1.97 -8.30 -6.58
CA LEU A 61 -1.34 -9.13 -5.55
C LEU A 61 -2.02 -10.47 -5.33
N SER A 62 -3.30 -10.60 -5.69
CA SER A 62 -4.03 -11.85 -5.65
C SER A 62 -3.53 -12.90 -6.65
N SER A 63 -2.67 -12.52 -7.60
CA SER A 63 -2.10 -13.39 -8.62
C SER A 63 -0.81 -14.08 -8.19
N PHE A 64 -0.27 -13.74 -7.00
CA PHE A 64 0.89 -14.37 -6.36
C PHE A 64 0.45 -15.38 -5.29
#